data_AF-A0A4W5KU42-F1
#
_entry.id   AF-A0A4W5KU42-F1
#
_cell.length_a   1.000
_cell.length_b   1.000
_cell.length_c   1.000
_cell.angle_alpha   90.00
_cell.angle_beta   90.00
_cell.angle_gamma   90.00
#
_symmetry.space_group_name_H-M   'P 1'
#
loop_
_entity.id
_entity.type
_entity.pdbx_description
1 polymer ?
#
loop_
_entity_poly.entity_id
_entity_poly.type
_entity_poly.pdbx_seq_one_letter_code
_entity_poly.pdbx_strand_id
1 'polypeptide(L)'
;MLTLRAKPPSEAEFIDSLQKLKLAFNLLAKLKKHIQNPSASELVHFLFGPLELVLQSCGSPELPRSVVSPHLSRDAVDFLRGHLSPKEMTIFELLGDGWTRPRADWPRDQCAPIYFPKFRSGWEPPAELFRTSPWETEGSAEPPRSPISNLLSPYKSDEIFGTQPLNSSNGSNNGLTSSSRKYAKIRYHFVARNANELSVLQDEVLEVR
;
A
#
# COMPACT_ATOMS: atom_id res chain seq x y z
N MET A 1 -14.97 -42.37 -19.67
CA MET A 1 -15.07 -41.09 -20.43
C MET A 1 -15.46 -39.98 -19.46
N LEU A 2 -14.49 -39.35 -18.79
CA LEU A 2 -14.71 -38.25 -17.82
C LEU A 2 -14.25 -36.91 -18.42
N THR A 3 -14.63 -36.60 -19.66
CA THR A 3 -14.37 -35.29 -20.28
C THR A 3 -15.58 -34.37 -20.13
N LEU A 4 -16.20 -34.35 -18.94
CA LEU A 4 -17.33 -33.50 -18.62
C LEU A 4 -16.84 -32.16 -18.03
N ARG A 5 -16.75 -31.15 -18.91
CA ARG A 5 -16.92 -29.71 -18.62
C ARG A 5 -15.92 -28.98 -17.71
N ALA A 6 -14.68 -29.44 -17.53
CA ALA A 6 -13.66 -28.59 -16.93
C ALA A 6 -13.16 -27.56 -17.95
N LYS A 7 -13.70 -26.33 -17.92
CA LYS A 7 -13.09 -25.20 -18.64
C LYS A 7 -11.81 -24.81 -17.89
N PRO A 8 -10.64 -24.76 -18.54
CA PRO A 8 -9.42 -24.29 -17.88
C PRO A 8 -9.61 -22.86 -17.37
N PRO A 9 -8.94 -22.46 -16.27
CA PRO A 9 -8.99 -21.09 -15.79
C PRO A 9 -8.60 -20.12 -16.91
N SER A 10 -9.30 -19.00 -16.96
CA SER A 10 -8.94 -17.91 -17.85
C SER A 10 -7.64 -17.24 -17.41
N GLU A 11 -6.98 -16.54 -18.33
CA GLU A 11 -5.78 -15.74 -18.03
C GLU A 11 -6.02 -14.76 -16.88
N ALA A 12 -7.19 -14.10 -16.86
CA ALA A 12 -7.58 -13.19 -15.80
C ALA A 12 -7.67 -13.87 -14.43
N GLU A 13 -8.08 -15.13 -14.35
CA GLU A 13 -8.13 -15.88 -13.09
C GLU A 13 -6.72 -16.27 -12.60
N PHE A 14 -5.81 -16.57 -13.51
CA PHE A 14 -4.40 -16.78 -13.18
C PHE A 14 -3.75 -15.49 -12.67
N ILE A 15 -3.93 -14.38 -13.38
CA ILE A 15 -3.44 -13.06 -12.95
C ILE A 15 -4.00 -12.75 -11.56
N ASP A 16 -5.32 -12.81 -11.38
CA ASP A 16 -5.97 -12.53 -10.09
C ASP A 16 -5.41 -13.38 -8.94
N SER A 17 -5.13 -14.66 -9.20
CA SER A 17 -4.51 -15.57 -8.21
C SER A 17 -3.09 -15.16 -7.87
N LEU A 18 -2.28 -14.83 -8.87
CA LEU A 18 -0.89 -14.39 -8.69
C LEU A 18 -0.82 -13.04 -7.96
N GLN A 19 -1.69 -12.09 -8.31
CA GLN A 19 -1.76 -10.79 -7.62
C GLN A 19 -2.10 -10.96 -6.14
N LYS A 20 -3.03 -11.87 -5.81
CA LYS A 20 -3.36 -12.21 -4.41
C LYS A 20 -2.20 -12.88 -3.68
N LEU A 21 -1.43 -13.76 -4.34
CA LEU A 21 -0.22 -14.35 -3.76
C LEU A 21 0.84 -13.28 -3.45
N LYS A 22 1.08 -12.34 -4.37
CA LYS A 22 1.98 -11.20 -4.14
C LYS A 22 1.52 -10.34 -2.97
N LEU A 23 0.22 -10.03 -2.91
CA LEU A 23 -0.35 -9.30 -1.78
C LEU A 23 -0.16 -10.06 -0.46
N ALA A 24 -0.37 -11.39 -0.46
CA ALA A 24 -0.16 -12.21 0.72
C ALA A 24 1.29 -12.14 1.22
N PHE A 25 2.29 -12.21 0.34
CA PHE A 25 3.70 -12.06 0.73
C PHE A 25 4.00 -10.69 1.35
N ASN A 26 3.48 -9.62 0.77
CA ASN A 26 3.55 -8.28 1.34
C ASN A 26 2.96 -8.20 2.76
N LEU A 27 1.78 -8.81 2.96
CA LEU A 27 1.12 -8.85 4.26
C LEU A 27 1.88 -9.70 5.27
N LEU A 28 2.41 -10.86 4.86
CA LEU A 28 3.23 -11.71 5.73
C LEU A 28 4.48 -10.99 6.20
N ALA A 29 5.19 -10.30 5.31
CA ALA A 29 6.36 -9.51 5.67
C ALA A 29 6.02 -8.38 6.65
N LYS A 30 4.93 -7.65 6.39
CA LYS A 30 4.43 -6.57 7.25
C LYS A 30 4.05 -7.07 8.65
N LEU A 31 3.42 -8.24 8.72
CA LEU A 31 2.85 -8.79 9.95
C LEU A 31 3.75 -9.84 10.62
N LYS A 32 4.97 -10.08 10.13
CA LYS A 32 5.84 -11.20 10.56
C LYS A 32 6.11 -11.27 12.06
N LYS A 33 6.08 -10.13 12.77
CA LYS A 33 6.26 -10.05 14.23
C LYS A 33 4.99 -10.32 15.04
N HIS A 34 3.83 -10.37 14.37
CA HIS A 34 2.50 -10.47 14.97
C HIS A 34 1.79 -11.79 14.64
N ILE A 35 2.36 -12.61 13.76
CA ILE A 35 1.80 -13.90 13.37
C ILE A 35 2.63 -15.02 14.01
N GLN A 36 1.96 -15.88 14.77
CA GLN A 36 2.55 -17.03 15.45
C GLN A 36 1.62 -18.23 15.30
N ASN A 37 2.21 -19.42 15.15
CA ASN A 37 1.51 -20.72 15.09
C ASN A 37 0.43 -20.86 13.98
N PRO A 38 0.81 -20.99 12.70
CA PRO A 38 2.17 -20.98 12.15
C PRO A 38 2.78 -19.58 12.07
N SER A 39 4.10 -19.47 12.10
CA SER A 39 4.84 -18.22 11.89
C SER A 39 4.68 -17.71 10.45
N ALA A 40 5.00 -16.44 10.22
CA ALA A 40 4.98 -15.88 8.86
C ALA A 40 5.93 -16.60 7.89
N SER A 41 7.06 -17.14 8.37
CA SER A 41 7.98 -17.95 7.54
C SER A 41 7.34 -19.26 7.12
N GLU A 42 6.69 -19.97 8.05
CA GLU A 42 5.96 -21.21 7.73
C GLU A 42 4.82 -20.95 6.74
N LEU A 43 4.11 -19.83 6.90
CA LEU A 43 3.08 -19.41 5.96
C LEU A 43 3.63 -19.11 4.56
N VAL A 44 4.83 -18.54 4.44
CA VAL A 44 5.49 -18.38 3.13
C VAL A 44 5.64 -19.73 2.44
N HIS A 45 6.17 -20.74 3.13
CA HIS A 45 6.31 -22.09 2.57
C HIS A 45 4.96 -22.71 2.18
N PHE A 46 3.91 -22.48 2.99
CA PHE A 46 2.57 -22.93 2.64
C PHE A 46 2.00 -22.25 1.39
N LEU A 47 2.43 -21.02 1.09
CA LEU A 47 2.02 -20.31 -0.14
C LEU A 47 2.82 -20.75 -1.38
N PHE A 48 4.01 -21.33 -1.22
CA PHE A 48 4.79 -21.83 -2.36
C PHE A 48 4.16 -23.05 -3.03
N GLY A 49 3.46 -23.92 -2.29
CA GLY A 49 2.68 -25.01 -2.88
C GLY A 49 1.60 -24.52 -3.86
N PRO A 50 0.67 -23.63 -3.44
CA PRO A 50 -0.29 -22.98 -4.32
C PRO A 50 0.35 -22.18 -5.46
N LEU A 51 1.45 -21.46 -5.21
CA LEU A 51 2.17 -20.74 -6.25
C LEU A 51 2.68 -21.71 -7.33
N GLU A 52 3.39 -22.78 -6.94
CA GLU A 52 3.86 -23.81 -7.88
C GLU A 52 2.72 -24.40 -8.70
N LEU A 53 1.59 -24.72 -8.07
CA LEU A 53 0.41 -25.24 -8.76
C LEU A 53 -0.11 -24.27 -9.84
N VAL A 54 -0.20 -22.97 -9.50
CA VAL A 54 -0.60 -21.93 -10.44
C VAL A 54 0.39 -21.83 -11.60
N LEU A 55 1.70 -21.82 -11.31
CA LEU A 55 2.75 -21.73 -12.32
C LEU A 55 2.77 -22.94 -13.28
N GLN A 56 2.56 -24.15 -12.76
CA GLN A 56 2.48 -25.38 -13.56
C GLN A 56 1.21 -25.44 -14.43
N SER A 57 0.15 -24.77 -13.98
CA SER A 57 -1.12 -24.69 -14.70
C SER A 57 -1.11 -23.59 -15.78
N CYS A 58 -0.17 -22.64 -15.69
CA CYS A 58 0.07 -21.67 -16.74
C CYS A 58 0.71 -22.37 -17.95
N GLY A 59 0.09 -22.24 -19.14
CA GLY A 59 0.64 -22.80 -20.37
C GLY A 59 1.94 -22.13 -20.86
N SER A 60 2.38 -21.06 -20.21
CA SER A 60 3.61 -20.32 -20.51
C SER A 60 4.15 -19.61 -19.25
N PRO A 61 5.49 -19.56 -19.04
CA PRO A 61 6.09 -18.82 -17.94
C PRO A 61 5.98 -17.29 -18.10
N GLU A 62 5.64 -16.80 -19.30
CA GLU A 62 5.55 -15.36 -19.57
C GLU A 62 4.38 -14.69 -18.85
N LEU A 63 3.27 -15.41 -18.65
CA LEU A 63 2.11 -14.88 -17.95
C LEU A 63 2.43 -14.55 -16.48
N PRO A 64 3.00 -15.46 -15.67
CA PRO A 64 3.43 -15.10 -14.31
C PRO A 64 4.42 -13.95 -14.22
N ARG A 65 5.36 -13.87 -15.19
CA ARG A 65 6.39 -12.83 -15.26
C ARG A 65 5.81 -11.45 -15.55
N SER A 66 4.69 -11.37 -16.28
CA SER A 66 4.03 -10.10 -16.59
C SER A 66 3.25 -9.50 -15.41
N VAL A 67 3.04 -10.26 -14.33
CA VAL A 67 2.27 -9.81 -13.15
C VAL A 67 3.12 -8.89 -12.27
N VAL A 68 3.08 -7.59 -12.55
CA VAL A 68 3.80 -6.55 -11.79
C VAL A 68 3.03 -6.11 -10.53
N SER A 69 1.72 -5.94 -10.62
CA SER A 69 0.89 -5.47 -9.50
C SER A 69 0.46 -6.61 -8.57
N PRO A 70 0.31 -6.40 -7.24
CA PRO A 70 1.00 -5.34 -6.49
C PRO A 70 2.51 -5.56 -6.55
N HIS A 71 3.27 -4.48 -6.47
CA HIS A 71 4.72 -4.57 -6.25
C HIS A 71 5.01 -5.16 -4.87
N LEU A 72 6.13 -5.86 -4.72
CA LEU A 72 6.60 -6.26 -3.40
C LEU A 72 7.35 -5.09 -2.75
N SER A 73 7.14 -4.87 -1.45
CA SER A 73 7.97 -3.94 -0.66
C SER A 73 9.40 -4.46 -0.53
N ARG A 74 10.36 -3.58 -0.23
CA ARG A 74 11.73 -3.98 0.13
C ARG A 74 11.72 -5.04 1.22
N ASP A 75 10.98 -4.76 2.29
CA ASP A 75 10.83 -5.66 3.42
C ASP A 75 10.29 -7.04 3.02
N ALA A 76 9.39 -7.11 2.04
CA ALA A 76 8.85 -8.38 1.55
C ALA A 76 9.86 -9.15 0.71
N VAL A 77 10.58 -8.47 -0.20
CA VAL A 77 11.64 -9.12 -1.00
C VAL A 77 12.74 -9.67 -0.09
N ASP A 78 13.23 -8.87 0.85
CA ASP A 78 14.28 -9.29 1.79
C ASP A 78 13.79 -10.42 2.70
N PHE A 79 12.54 -10.34 3.16
CA PHE A 79 11.92 -11.39 3.95
C PHE A 79 11.85 -12.71 3.19
N LEU A 80 11.42 -12.71 1.93
CA LEU A 80 11.40 -13.91 1.10
C LEU A 80 12.83 -14.46 0.94
N ARG A 81 13.78 -13.66 0.45
CA ARG A 81 15.16 -14.11 0.22
C ARG A 81 15.83 -14.71 1.47
N GLY A 82 15.46 -14.24 2.67
CA GLY A 82 15.97 -14.76 3.93
C GLY A 82 15.32 -16.07 4.43
N HIS A 83 14.16 -16.46 3.89
CA HIS A 83 13.38 -17.60 4.42
C HIS A 83 13.04 -18.68 3.38
N LEU A 84 13.21 -18.42 2.08
CA LEU A 84 12.95 -19.42 1.06
C LEU A 84 13.99 -20.56 1.10
N SER A 85 13.54 -21.79 0.90
CA SER A 85 14.41 -22.91 0.60
C SER A 85 15.10 -22.73 -0.76
N PRO A 86 16.19 -23.46 -1.08
CA PRO A 86 16.87 -23.33 -2.36
C PRO A 86 15.96 -23.57 -3.59
N LYS A 87 15.00 -24.50 -3.47
CA LYS A 87 14.01 -24.78 -4.52
C LYS A 87 13.07 -23.59 -4.72
N GLU A 88 12.51 -23.07 -3.64
CA GLU A 88 11.58 -21.95 -3.66
C GLU A 88 12.27 -20.66 -4.14
N MET A 89 13.51 -20.43 -3.71
CA MET A 89 14.33 -19.31 -4.17
C MET A 89 14.56 -19.39 -5.69
N THR A 90 14.84 -20.58 -6.22
CA THR A 90 14.97 -20.78 -7.68
C THR A 90 13.67 -20.41 -8.41
N ILE A 91 12.52 -20.84 -7.90
CA ILE A 91 11.21 -20.48 -8.45
C ILE A 91 11.02 -18.96 -8.41
N PHE A 92 11.31 -18.34 -7.28
CA PHE A 92 11.17 -16.90 -7.07
C PHE A 92 12.04 -16.08 -8.05
N GLU A 93 13.30 -16.45 -8.25
CA GLU A 93 14.18 -15.76 -9.20
C GLU A 93 13.71 -15.92 -10.66
N LEU A 94 13.20 -17.11 -11.03
CA LEU A 94 12.73 -17.38 -12.40
C LEU A 94 11.46 -16.61 -12.79
N LEU A 95 10.73 -16.06 -11.82
CA LEU A 95 9.59 -15.16 -12.04
C LEU A 95 10.00 -13.74 -12.47
N GLY A 96 11.28 -13.39 -12.34
CA GLY A 96 11.85 -12.15 -12.85
C GLY A 96 11.44 -10.89 -12.07
N ASP A 97 11.77 -9.74 -12.65
CA ASP A 97 11.76 -8.43 -11.98
C ASP A 97 10.42 -8.06 -11.36
N GLY A 98 9.30 -8.47 -11.95
CA GLY A 98 7.97 -8.24 -11.38
C GLY A 98 7.83 -8.78 -9.96
N TRP A 99 8.59 -9.81 -9.60
CA TRP A 99 8.56 -10.48 -8.30
C TRP A 99 9.79 -10.18 -7.46
N THR A 100 10.96 -10.07 -8.09
CA THR A 100 12.24 -9.97 -7.39
C THR A 100 12.70 -8.55 -7.11
N ARG A 101 12.21 -7.57 -7.88
CA ARG A 101 12.55 -6.16 -7.74
C ARG A 101 11.53 -5.46 -6.83
N PRO A 102 11.96 -4.91 -5.68
CA PRO A 102 11.05 -4.23 -4.76
C PRO A 102 10.57 -2.89 -5.33
N ARG A 103 9.42 -2.41 -4.88
CA ARG A 103 8.77 -1.17 -5.35
C ARG A 103 9.74 0.01 -5.41
N ALA A 104 10.56 0.19 -4.39
CA ALA A 104 11.51 1.29 -4.28
C ALA A 104 12.51 1.39 -5.45
N ASP A 105 12.77 0.27 -6.15
CA ASP A 105 13.73 0.18 -7.25
C ASP A 105 13.07 0.34 -8.64
N TRP A 106 11.76 0.52 -8.70
CA TRP A 106 11.05 0.77 -9.94
C TRP A 106 11.07 2.25 -10.31
N PRO A 107 11.32 2.60 -11.60
CA PRO A 107 11.06 3.94 -12.09
C PRO A 107 9.60 4.35 -11.86
N ARG A 108 9.35 5.61 -11.49
CA ARG A 108 8.00 6.09 -11.14
C ARG A 108 7.00 5.92 -12.27
N ASP A 109 7.43 6.12 -13.51
CA ASP A 109 6.65 5.94 -14.74
C ASP A 109 6.34 4.47 -15.06
N GLN A 110 7.06 3.54 -14.45
CA GLN A 110 6.90 2.08 -14.64
C GLN A 110 6.19 1.41 -13.46
N CYS A 111 5.79 2.19 -12.44
CA CYS A 111 5.03 1.67 -11.33
C CYS A 111 3.61 1.31 -11.77
N ALA A 112 3.25 0.03 -11.66
CA ALA A 112 1.87 -0.42 -11.77
C ALA A 112 0.90 0.39 -10.86
N PRO A 113 -0.38 0.53 -11.27
CA PRO A 113 -1.39 1.19 -10.45
C PRO A 113 -1.64 0.45 -9.13
N ILE A 114 -2.20 1.16 -8.15
CA ILE A 114 -2.52 0.59 -6.83
C ILE A 114 -3.41 -0.64 -7.01
N TYR A 115 -3.01 -1.74 -6.39
CA TYR A 115 -3.78 -2.96 -6.39
C TYR A 115 -4.89 -2.93 -5.34
N PHE A 116 -6.12 -3.18 -5.77
CA PHE A 116 -7.25 -3.43 -4.88
C PHE A 116 -7.75 -4.88 -5.11
N PRO A 117 -7.60 -5.78 -4.12
CA PRO A 117 -8.00 -7.17 -4.29
C PRO A 117 -9.52 -7.29 -4.37
N LYS A 118 -10.01 -8.03 -5.37
CA LYS A 118 -11.43 -8.35 -5.54
C LYS A 118 -11.68 -9.81 -5.19
N PHE A 119 -12.63 -10.08 -4.31
CA PHE A 119 -12.97 -11.44 -3.93
C PHE A 119 -14.28 -11.87 -4.59
N ARG A 120 -14.39 -13.16 -4.92
CA ARG A 120 -15.58 -13.74 -5.58
C ARG A 120 -16.85 -13.62 -4.73
N SER A 121 -16.70 -13.46 -3.41
CA SER A 121 -17.81 -13.20 -2.48
C SER A 121 -18.38 -11.79 -2.60
N GLY A 122 -17.74 -10.88 -3.35
CA GLY A 122 -18.07 -9.45 -3.39
C GLY A 122 -17.53 -8.67 -2.20
N TRP A 123 -16.84 -9.31 -1.26
CA TRP A 123 -16.18 -8.62 -0.16
C TRP A 123 -14.96 -7.85 -0.69
N GLU A 124 -14.84 -6.59 -0.30
CA GLU A 124 -13.68 -5.74 -0.60
C GLU A 124 -13.10 -5.19 0.71
N PRO A 125 -11.78 -5.25 0.90
CA PRO A 125 -11.14 -4.66 2.07
C PRO A 125 -11.16 -3.11 1.99
N PRO A 126 -11.10 -2.40 3.13
CA PRO A 126 -11.06 -0.94 3.13
C PRO A 126 -9.90 -0.39 2.30
N ALA A 127 -10.24 0.42 1.27
CA ALA A 127 -9.27 0.93 0.30
C ALA A 127 -8.13 1.74 0.93
N GLU A 128 -8.38 2.41 2.04
CA GLU A 128 -7.39 3.23 2.75
C GLU A 128 -6.16 2.41 3.18
N LEU A 129 -6.36 1.14 3.56
CA LEU A 129 -5.27 0.26 3.99
C LEU A 129 -4.23 0.05 2.88
N PHE A 130 -4.65 0.06 1.62
CA PHE A 130 -3.76 -0.15 0.47
C PHE A 130 -3.09 1.15 0.04
N ARG A 131 -3.78 2.30 0.14
CA ARG A 131 -3.22 3.62 -0.19
C ARG A 131 -2.00 3.97 0.65
N THR A 132 -2.01 3.58 1.94
CA THR A 132 -0.92 3.87 2.88
C THR A 132 0.02 2.67 3.08
N SER A 133 -0.05 1.66 2.21
CA SER A 133 0.78 0.47 2.38
C SER A 133 2.25 0.73 2.02
N PRO A 134 3.21 0.04 2.69
CA PRO A 134 4.64 0.23 2.42
C PRO A 134 5.00 0.04 0.93
N TRP A 135 4.45 -0.99 0.28
CA TRP A 135 4.66 -1.27 -1.15
C TRP A 135 4.01 -0.27 -2.12
N GLU A 136 3.29 0.75 -1.62
CA GLU A 136 2.79 1.88 -2.41
C GLU A 136 3.52 3.21 -2.08
N THR A 137 4.06 3.34 -0.86
CA THR A 137 4.72 4.57 -0.38
C THR A 137 6.24 4.54 -0.58
N GLU A 138 6.82 3.36 -0.75
CA GLU A 138 8.24 3.21 -1.07
C GLU A 138 8.59 3.78 -2.45
N GLY A 139 9.59 4.67 -2.52
CA GLY A 139 10.00 5.34 -3.77
C GLY A 139 9.31 6.69 -4.02
N SER A 140 8.30 7.07 -3.22
CA SER A 140 7.85 8.47 -3.16
C SER A 140 8.84 9.27 -2.29
N ALA A 141 10.04 9.54 -2.83
CA ALA A 141 10.96 10.53 -2.27
C ALA A 141 10.44 11.96 -2.55
N GLU A 142 9.20 12.25 -2.17
CA GLU A 142 8.95 13.60 -1.66
C GLU A 142 9.34 13.54 -0.18
N PRO A 143 10.02 14.57 0.36
CA PRO A 143 10.12 14.68 1.81
C PRO A 143 8.70 14.60 2.37
N PRO A 144 8.49 14.17 3.63
CA PRO A 144 7.21 14.44 4.27
C PRO A 144 7.04 15.95 4.14
N ARG A 145 6.17 16.41 3.22
CA ARG A 145 5.76 17.80 3.19
C ARG A 145 5.13 17.98 4.54
N SER A 146 5.87 18.60 5.46
CA SER A 146 5.27 19.31 6.56
C SER A 146 4.11 20.09 5.92
N PRO A 147 2.89 20.05 6.48
CA PRO A 147 1.69 20.61 5.83
C PRO A 147 1.73 22.13 5.59
N ILE A 148 2.90 22.77 5.67
CA ILE A 148 3.10 24.22 5.67
C ILE A 148 3.85 24.71 4.41
N SER A 149 4.54 23.87 3.63
CA SER A 149 5.45 24.37 2.58
C SER A 149 4.84 24.58 1.18
N ASN A 150 3.53 24.41 0.99
CA ASN A 150 2.89 24.65 -0.32
C ASN A 150 2.18 26.02 -0.46
N LEU A 151 2.38 26.93 0.49
CA LEU A 151 1.99 28.32 0.31
C LEU A 151 3.26 29.14 0.10
N LEU A 152 3.34 29.83 -1.06
CA LEU A 152 4.33 30.85 -1.47
C LEU A 152 5.58 30.26 -2.18
N SER A 153 5.98 30.59 -3.41
CA SER A 153 5.58 31.58 -4.42
C SER A 153 6.37 31.24 -5.74
N PRO A 154 6.05 31.79 -6.93
CA PRO A 154 6.54 33.12 -7.26
C PRO A 154 5.51 33.98 -8.01
N TYR A 155 4.81 34.85 -7.28
CA TYR A 155 4.38 36.14 -7.81
C TYR A 155 4.82 37.25 -6.85
N LYS A 156 5.32 38.31 -7.50
CA LYS A 156 6.01 39.48 -6.97
C LYS A 156 5.17 40.26 -5.96
N SER A 157 5.80 40.80 -4.93
CA SER A 157 5.60 42.16 -4.37
C SER A 157 6.62 42.42 -3.26
N ASP A 158 7.00 43.70 -3.15
CA ASP A 158 8.13 44.26 -2.41
C ASP A 158 7.96 44.32 -0.87
N GLU A 159 9.13 44.50 -0.22
CA GLU A 159 9.37 45.27 1.02
C GLU A 159 9.17 44.68 2.45
N ILE A 160 10.32 44.64 3.18
CA ILE A 160 10.59 45.18 4.55
C ILE A 160 10.54 44.24 5.80
N PHE A 161 11.76 43.96 6.29
CA PHE A 161 12.31 43.82 7.67
C PHE A 161 11.76 42.83 8.73
N GLY A 162 12.68 42.03 9.33
CA GLY A 162 12.66 41.73 10.78
C GLY A 162 13.02 40.31 11.28
N THR A 163 14.31 40.06 11.56
CA THR A 163 14.91 39.35 12.74
C THR A 163 14.24 38.11 13.41
N GLN A 164 14.85 36.93 13.20
CA GLN A 164 15.45 35.94 14.16
C GLN A 164 14.79 35.46 15.50
N PRO A 165 15.19 34.27 16.04
CA PRO A 165 14.31 33.16 16.48
C PRO A 165 14.39 32.80 17.98
N LEU A 166 13.58 31.81 18.48
CA LEU A 166 14.00 30.93 19.59
C LEU A 166 13.15 29.65 19.86
N ASN A 167 13.87 28.54 20.04
CA ASN A 167 13.75 27.42 21.00
C ASN A 167 12.70 26.29 20.98
N SER A 168 13.27 25.09 20.80
CA SER A 168 13.03 23.76 21.39
C SER A 168 12.27 23.68 22.72
N SER A 169 11.46 22.62 22.91
CA SER A 169 11.79 21.50 23.82
C SER A 169 10.70 20.42 23.92
N ASN A 170 11.17 19.22 24.27
CA ASN A 170 10.55 17.90 24.39
C ASN A 170 9.27 17.79 25.24
N GLY A 171 8.48 16.74 24.99
CA GLY A 171 7.49 16.23 25.94
C GLY A 171 6.78 14.98 25.44
N SER A 172 6.62 13.99 26.30
CA SER A 172 6.35 12.58 26.00
C SER A 172 5.06 12.11 26.68
N ASN A 173 4.41 11.10 26.08
CA ASN A 173 3.53 10.07 26.63
C ASN A 173 2.03 10.32 26.92
N ASN A 174 1.27 9.39 26.32
CA ASN A 174 0.08 8.65 26.78
C ASN A 174 -1.30 9.34 26.90
N GLY A 175 -2.30 8.62 26.38
CA GLY A 175 -3.70 8.78 26.80
C GLY A 175 -4.72 8.23 25.81
N LEU A 176 -5.25 7.04 26.11
CA LEU A 176 -6.30 6.34 25.38
C LEU A 176 -7.56 7.21 25.19
N THR A 177 -8.11 7.19 23.96
CA THR A 177 -9.54 7.11 23.60
C THR A 177 -9.64 7.47 22.11
N SER A 178 -9.60 6.48 21.22
CA SER A 178 -9.93 6.72 19.81
C SER A 178 -11.46 6.79 19.68
N SER A 179 -12.06 7.85 20.23
CA SER A 179 -13.32 8.36 19.70
C SER A 179 -13.10 8.55 18.21
N SER A 180 -13.97 7.97 17.40
CA SER A 180 -13.94 8.09 15.95
C SER A 180 -14.22 9.55 15.58
N ARG A 181 -13.18 10.38 15.64
CA ARG A 181 -13.25 11.80 15.30
C ARG A 181 -13.67 11.89 13.84
N LYS A 182 -14.86 12.42 13.61
CA LYS A 182 -15.41 12.66 12.28
C LYS A 182 -14.98 14.06 11.87
N TYR A 183 -14.41 14.18 10.67
CA TYR A 183 -14.01 15.47 10.13
C TYR A 183 -14.88 15.78 8.91
N ALA A 184 -15.31 17.04 8.80
CA ALA A 184 -16.04 17.56 7.66
C ALA A 184 -15.21 18.64 6.96
N LYS A 185 -15.17 18.58 5.63
CA LYS A 185 -14.56 19.63 4.81
C LYS A 185 -15.65 20.59 4.33
N ILE A 186 -15.44 21.87 4.59
CA ILE A 186 -16.36 22.94 4.22
C ILE A 186 -16.29 23.19 2.72
N ARG A 187 -17.44 23.14 2.05
CA ARG A 187 -17.54 23.32 0.59
C ARG A 187 -17.72 24.77 0.16
N TYR A 188 -18.21 25.63 1.05
CA TYR A 188 -18.54 27.03 0.77
C TYR A 188 -18.24 27.88 2.00
N HIS A 189 -17.86 29.13 1.80
CA HIS A 189 -17.72 30.07 2.91
C HIS A 189 -19.10 30.33 3.56
N PHE A 190 -19.13 30.46 4.87
CA PHE A 190 -20.34 30.78 5.62
C PHE A 190 -19.97 31.66 6.82
N VAL A 191 -20.73 32.72 7.05
CA VAL A 191 -20.54 33.62 8.18
C VAL A 191 -21.70 33.42 9.14
N ALA A 192 -21.41 33.12 10.41
CA ALA A 192 -22.41 32.91 11.45
C ALA A 192 -23.28 34.15 11.63
N ARG A 193 -24.60 33.93 11.75
CA ARG A 193 -25.60 35.00 11.90
C ARG A 193 -26.11 35.12 13.34
N ASN A 194 -25.79 34.15 14.19
CA ASN A 194 -26.14 34.13 15.60
C ASN A 194 -25.11 33.30 16.39
N ALA A 195 -25.21 33.32 17.72
CA ALA A 195 -24.24 32.67 18.62
C ALA A 195 -24.24 31.13 18.58
N ASN A 196 -25.22 30.49 17.92
CA ASN A 196 -25.30 29.04 17.76
C ASN A 196 -24.76 28.56 16.39
N GLU A 197 -24.31 29.49 15.53
CA GLU A 197 -23.73 29.21 14.23
C GLU A 197 -22.21 29.46 14.27
N LEU A 198 -21.44 28.75 13.42
CA LEU A 198 -19.99 28.89 13.31
C LEU A 198 -19.62 29.50 11.95
N SER A 199 -18.82 30.57 11.95
CA SER A 199 -18.25 31.14 10.73
C SER A 199 -17.13 30.23 10.22
N VAL A 200 -17.21 29.83 8.96
CA VAL A 200 -16.28 28.90 8.32
C VAL A 200 -15.84 29.40 6.96
N LEU A 201 -14.59 29.11 6.61
CA LEU A 201 -14.05 29.40 5.29
C LEU A 201 -14.17 28.17 4.38
N GLN A 202 -14.32 28.40 3.08
CA GLN A 202 -14.27 27.32 2.11
C GLN A 202 -12.94 26.56 2.23
N ASP A 203 -13.01 25.23 2.15
CA ASP A 203 -11.90 24.28 2.31
C ASP A 203 -11.36 24.10 3.75
N GLU A 204 -11.94 24.77 4.74
CA GLU A 204 -11.67 24.52 6.16
C GLU A 204 -12.10 23.10 6.57
N VAL A 205 -11.38 22.48 7.50
CA VAL A 205 -11.69 21.13 8.02
C VAL A 205 -12.04 21.24 9.50
N LEU A 206 -13.24 20.79 9.86
CA LEU A 206 -13.75 20.85 11.22
C LEU A 206 -14.01 19.46 11.79
N GLU A 207 -13.76 19.29 13.08
CA GLU A 207 -14.18 18.10 13.83
C GLU A 207 -15.67 18.23 14.16
N VAL A 208 -16.45 17.22 13.75
CA VAL A 208 -17.87 17.11 14.08
C VAL A 208 -18.00 16.26 15.33
N ARG A 209 -18.47 16.88 16.43
CA ARG A 209 -18.81 16.23 17.70
C ARG A 209 -20.30 16.02 17.85
#